data_AF-A0A0U1NV79-F1
#
_entry.id   AF-A0A0U1NV79-F1
#
_cell.length_a   1.000
_cell.length_b   1.000
_cell.length_c   1.000
_cell.angle_alpha   90.00
_cell.angle_beta   90.00
_cell.angle_gamma   90.00
#
_symmetry.space_group_name_H-M   'P 1'
#
loop_
_entity.id
_entity.type
_entity.pdbx_description
1 polymer ?
#
loop_
_entity_poly.entity_id
_entity_poly.type
_entity_poly.pdbx_seq_one_letter_code
_entity_poly.pdbx_strand_id
1 'polypeptide(L)'
;MIFAKSGDVDFIQRVKNSKLSGFVHSTFNRTFNIFCRENGELYTISCSQMVNRPYTIVIEEDRFEKLNLEANDLVYSNNHILYIADKMAISIERFEYWKSILPKYPFNLKILKININKMKSYIDIHGKSGGIKKALSQSLIEKEMSNLLEKRTNLLFSELLKNRMSNALQHAVSLIGLGPGLTPFQILYINCIGTNLNC
;
A
#
# COMPACT_ATOMS: atom_id res chain seq x y z
N MET A 1 11.77 -11.00 22.42
CA MET A 1 10.42 -10.41 22.47
C MET A 1 10.54 -8.93 22.15
N ILE A 2 9.73 -8.41 21.24
CA ILE A 2 9.77 -7.02 20.74
C ILE A 2 8.45 -6.35 21.11
N PHE A 3 8.45 -5.03 21.32
CA PHE A 3 7.25 -4.26 21.63
C PHE A 3 6.75 -3.47 20.42
N ALA A 4 5.43 -3.43 20.27
CA ALA A 4 4.76 -2.52 19.36
C ALA A 4 4.76 -1.10 19.95
N LYS A 5 5.20 -0.11 19.16
CA LYS A 5 5.17 1.31 19.51
C LYS A 5 3.81 1.92 19.23
N SER A 6 3.24 1.62 18.06
CA SER A 6 1.93 2.13 17.65
C SER A 6 1.29 1.19 16.64
N GLY A 7 -0.03 1.29 16.44
CA GLY A 7 -0.69 0.46 15.45
C GLY A 7 -2.11 0.88 15.14
N ASP A 8 -2.54 0.52 13.93
CA ASP A 8 -3.91 0.68 13.50
C ASP A 8 -4.89 -0.02 14.45
N VAL A 9 -5.98 0.67 14.81
CA VAL A 9 -6.97 0.18 15.79
C VAL A 9 -7.51 -1.19 15.41
N ASP A 10 -7.85 -1.40 14.13
CA ASP A 10 -8.51 -2.64 13.69
C ASP A 10 -7.51 -3.80 13.69
N PHE A 11 -6.28 -3.56 13.25
CA PHE A 11 -5.21 -4.55 13.34
C PHE A 11 -4.90 -4.94 14.79
N ILE A 12 -4.71 -3.96 15.67
CA ILE A 12 -4.47 -4.20 17.10
C ILE A 12 -5.60 -5.02 17.72
N GLN A 13 -6.86 -4.69 17.44
CA GLN A 13 -7.99 -5.44 18.02
C GLN A 13 -7.99 -6.90 17.59
N ARG A 14 -7.58 -7.22 16.36
CA ARG A 14 -7.47 -8.60 15.91
C ARG A 14 -6.40 -9.37 16.68
N VAL A 15 -5.24 -8.76 16.90
CA VAL A 15 -4.18 -9.36 17.71
C VAL A 15 -4.64 -9.54 19.16
N LYS A 16 -5.31 -8.54 19.75
CA LYS A 16 -5.84 -8.62 21.13
C LYS A 16 -6.86 -9.74 21.30
N ASN A 17 -7.72 -9.94 20.30
CA ASN A 17 -8.80 -10.93 20.36
C ASN A 17 -8.36 -12.33 19.91
N SER A 18 -7.07 -12.55 19.65
CA SER A 18 -6.53 -13.80 19.10
C SER A 18 -7.21 -14.23 17.79
N LYS A 19 -7.58 -13.27 16.94
CA LYS A 19 -8.33 -13.49 15.68
C LYS A 19 -7.48 -13.29 14.43
N LEU A 20 -6.17 -13.49 14.54
CA LEU A 20 -5.25 -13.36 13.43
C LEU A 20 -4.42 -14.63 13.31
N SER A 21 -4.57 -15.31 12.19
CA SER A 21 -3.67 -16.37 11.75
C SER A 21 -3.34 -16.20 10.27
N GLY A 22 -2.16 -16.64 9.87
CA GLY A 22 -1.63 -16.23 8.59
C GLY A 22 -0.24 -16.73 8.31
N PHE A 23 0.38 -16.06 7.36
CA PHE A 23 1.78 -16.28 7.03
C PHE A 23 2.42 -14.98 6.56
N VAL A 24 3.74 -14.89 6.70
CA VAL A 24 4.52 -13.81 6.10
C VAL A 24 4.38 -13.90 4.58
N HIS A 25 3.80 -12.87 3.98
CA HIS A 25 3.58 -12.79 2.55
C HIS A 25 4.84 -12.28 1.82
N SER A 26 5.44 -11.22 2.33
CA SER A 26 6.59 -10.56 1.69
C SER A 26 7.41 -9.79 2.73
N THR A 27 8.73 -9.82 2.60
CA THR A 27 9.67 -9.13 3.49
C THR A 27 10.46 -8.05 2.75
N PHE A 28 10.75 -6.96 3.46
CA PHE A 28 11.56 -5.82 3.00
C PHE A 28 12.45 -5.37 4.17
N ASN A 29 13.45 -4.51 3.91
CA ASN A 29 14.42 -4.11 4.95
C ASN A 29 13.77 -3.49 6.20
N ARG A 30 12.64 -2.78 6.03
CA ARG A 30 11.97 -2.01 7.10
C ARG A 30 10.52 -2.38 7.32
N THR A 31 9.99 -3.33 6.56
CA THR A 31 8.61 -3.79 6.68
C THR A 31 8.50 -5.24 6.30
N PHE A 32 7.54 -5.95 6.87
CA PHE A 32 7.05 -7.19 6.27
C PHE A 32 5.54 -7.23 6.30
N ASN A 33 4.97 -7.93 5.32
CA ASN A 33 3.53 -8.07 5.18
C ASN A 33 3.11 -9.48 5.63
N ILE A 34 1.95 -9.55 6.26
CA ILE A 34 1.30 -10.76 6.74
C ILE A 34 0.02 -10.92 5.94
N PHE A 35 -0.19 -12.08 5.35
CA PHE A 35 -1.48 -12.46 4.80
C PHE A 35 -2.33 -13.10 5.89
N CYS A 36 -3.50 -12.52 6.15
CA CYS A 36 -4.45 -12.99 7.15
C CYS A 36 -5.44 -13.98 6.52
N ARG A 37 -5.53 -15.19 7.06
CA ARG A 37 -6.39 -16.25 6.51
C ARG A 37 -7.87 -15.99 6.78
N GLU A 38 -8.20 -15.31 7.86
CA GLU A 38 -9.58 -15.09 8.27
C GLU A 38 -10.32 -14.12 7.36
N ASN A 39 -9.62 -13.19 6.72
CA ASN A 39 -10.27 -12.14 5.91
C ASN A 39 -9.60 -11.88 4.56
N GLY A 40 -8.50 -12.56 4.24
CA GLY A 40 -7.76 -12.38 2.99
C GLY A 40 -7.06 -11.02 2.86
N GLU A 41 -6.96 -10.24 3.94
CA GLU A 41 -6.29 -8.94 3.93
C GLU A 41 -4.79 -9.06 4.21
N LEU A 42 -4.06 -8.01 3.80
CA LEU A 42 -2.65 -7.83 4.10
C LEU A 42 -2.47 -6.85 5.26
N TYR A 43 -1.72 -7.28 6.26
CA TYR A 43 -1.30 -6.48 7.39
C TYR A 43 0.20 -6.22 7.32
N THR A 44 0.65 -5.05 7.75
CA THR A 44 2.06 -4.66 7.67
C THR A 44 2.65 -4.50 9.07
N ILE A 45 3.79 -5.13 9.32
CA ILE A 45 4.65 -4.78 10.44
C ILE A 45 5.75 -3.88 9.90
N SER A 46 5.99 -2.74 10.56
CA SER A 46 6.96 -1.74 10.14
C SER A 46 7.91 -1.33 11.26
N CYS A 47 9.15 -1.02 10.92
CA CYS A 47 10.15 -0.53 11.86
C CYS A 47 9.81 0.87 12.43
N SER A 48 10.48 1.23 13.52
CA SER A 48 10.28 2.44 14.35
C SER A 48 10.29 3.76 13.57
N GLN A 49 11.02 3.80 12.46
CA GLN A 49 11.23 4.97 11.60
C GLN A 49 10.08 5.20 10.59
N MET A 50 9.10 4.29 10.54
CA MET A 50 7.98 4.35 9.60
C MET A 50 6.78 5.08 10.19
N VAL A 51 5.97 5.67 9.31
CA VAL A 51 4.76 6.42 9.70
C VAL A 51 3.59 5.46 9.85
N ASN A 52 2.75 5.70 10.86
CA ASN A 52 1.50 4.99 11.07
C ASN A 52 0.54 5.09 9.87
N ARG A 53 -0.09 3.97 9.53
CA ARG A 53 -0.99 3.79 8.38
C ARG A 53 -2.05 2.74 8.70
N PRO A 54 -3.14 2.67 7.90
CA PRO A 54 -4.11 1.59 8.02
C PRO A 54 -3.42 0.23 7.91
N TYR A 55 -3.96 -0.77 8.61
CA TYR A 55 -3.44 -2.14 8.62
C TYR A 55 -1.96 -2.29 9.01
N THR A 56 -1.39 -1.32 9.74
CA THR A 56 0.04 -1.30 10.09
C THR A 56 0.26 -1.33 11.61
N ILE A 57 1.21 -2.12 12.08
CA ILE A 57 1.81 -2.03 13.42
C ILE A 57 3.27 -1.57 13.27
N VAL A 58 3.63 -0.51 13.99
CA VAL A 58 4.99 -0.02 14.13
C VAL A 58 5.62 -0.65 15.37
N ILE A 59 6.81 -1.24 15.22
CA ILE A 59 7.58 -1.85 16.31
C ILE A 59 8.80 -1.00 16.67
N GLU A 60 9.43 -1.29 17.81
CA GLU A 60 10.63 -0.57 18.28
C GLU A 60 11.90 -0.86 17.46
N GLU A 61 11.94 -1.95 16.70
CA GLU A 61 13.10 -2.32 15.89
C GLU A 61 13.33 -1.38 14.70
N ASP A 62 14.60 -1.16 14.36
CA ASP A 62 15.00 -0.30 13.25
C ASP A 62 15.06 -1.03 11.90
N ARG A 63 15.33 -2.35 11.90
CA ARG A 63 15.46 -3.18 10.68
C ARG A 63 15.10 -4.64 10.93
N PHE A 64 14.65 -5.33 9.88
CA PHE A 64 14.34 -6.77 9.91
C PHE A 64 15.46 -7.70 9.42
N GLU A 65 16.57 -7.13 8.91
CA GLU A 65 17.66 -7.88 8.24
C GLU A 65 18.25 -9.04 9.07
N LYS A 66 18.22 -8.93 10.41
CA LYS A 66 18.78 -9.94 11.31
C LYS A 66 17.80 -11.05 11.71
N LEU A 67 16.52 -10.91 11.37
CA LEU A 67 15.46 -11.81 11.86
C LEU A 67 15.20 -13.00 10.94
N ASN A 68 15.88 -13.09 9.78
CA ASN A 68 15.74 -14.16 8.79
C ASN A 68 14.28 -14.57 8.51
N LEU A 69 13.41 -13.56 8.42
CA LEU A 69 12.00 -13.75 8.10
C LEU A 69 11.87 -14.14 6.63
N GLU A 70 11.15 -15.23 6.38
CA GLU A 70 10.95 -15.79 5.04
C GLU A 70 9.46 -15.79 4.68
N ALA A 71 9.17 -15.74 3.39
CA ALA A 71 7.81 -15.93 2.92
C ALA A 71 7.30 -17.32 3.37
N ASN A 72 6.03 -17.38 3.77
CA ASN A 72 5.34 -18.53 4.35
C ASN A 72 5.67 -18.85 5.82
N ASP A 73 6.51 -18.07 6.50
CA ASP A 73 6.65 -18.17 7.97
C ASP A 73 5.27 -18.00 8.62
N LEU A 74 4.89 -18.94 9.48
CA LEU A 74 3.56 -18.95 10.10
C LEU A 74 3.39 -17.76 11.04
N VAL A 75 2.22 -17.13 10.99
CA VAL A 75 1.89 -16.00 11.86
C VAL A 75 0.60 -16.31 12.62
N TYR A 76 0.60 -16.08 13.93
CA TYR A 76 -0.61 -16.22 14.73
C TYR A 76 -0.59 -15.28 15.94
N SER A 77 -1.76 -14.80 16.33
CA SER A 77 -1.95 -14.01 17.55
C SER A 77 -2.44 -14.88 18.70
N ASN A 78 -1.84 -14.73 19.88
CA ASN A 78 -2.32 -15.33 21.12
C ASN A 78 -1.99 -14.42 22.31
N ASN A 79 -2.94 -14.20 23.22
CA ASN A 79 -2.76 -13.44 24.46
C ASN A 79 -2.04 -12.10 24.27
N HIS A 80 -2.53 -11.24 23.37
CA HIS A 80 -1.92 -9.92 23.08
C HIS A 80 -0.49 -9.97 22.51
N ILE A 81 -0.07 -11.12 21.98
CA ILE A 81 1.22 -11.29 21.34
C ILE A 81 0.99 -11.82 19.92
N LEU A 82 1.68 -11.22 18.95
CA LEU A 82 1.75 -11.71 17.58
C LEU A 82 3.05 -12.50 17.40
N TYR A 83 2.92 -13.79 17.14
CA TYR A 83 4.03 -14.71 16.91
C TYR A 83 4.28 -14.87 15.42
N ILE A 84 5.55 -14.90 15.03
CA ILE A 84 6.02 -15.14 13.66
C ILE A 84 7.04 -16.27 13.73
N ALA A 85 6.60 -17.45 13.28
CA ALA A 85 7.29 -18.72 13.43
C ALA A 85 7.85 -18.88 14.86
N ASP A 86 9.05 -19.42 14.97
CA ASP A 86 9.90 -19.46 16.17
C ASP A 86 10.92 -18.30 16.20
N LYS A 87 10.79 -17.33 15.28
CA LYS A 87 11.79 -16.28 15.02
C LYS A 87 11.49 -14.99 15.78
N MET A 88 10.22 -14.64 15.95
CA MET A 88 9.84 -13.34 16.49
C MET A 88 8.51 -13.39 17.24
N ALA A 89 8.41 -12.59 18.30
CA ALA A 89 7.18 -12.35 19.04
C ALA A 89 7.05 -10.85 19.33
N ILE A 90 5.90 -10.28 18.97
CA ILE A 90 5.58 -8.86 19.11
C ILE A 90 4.49 -8.70 20.16
N SER A 91 4.81 -8.09 21.29
CA SER A 91 3.84 -7.72 22.32
C SER A 91 3.12 -6.42 21.95
N ILE A 92 1.80 -6.41 22.06
CA ILE A 92 0.95 -5.22 21.90
C ILE A 92 0.37 -4.75 23.25
N GLU A 93 1.16 -4.85 24.33
CA GLU A 93 0.75 -4.34 25.65
C GLU A 93 0.99 -2.83 25.81
N ARG A 94 2.06 -2.30 25.21
CA ARG A 94 2.54 -0.91 25.39
C ARG A 94 2.61 -0.15 24.08
N PHE A 95 1.47 0.11 23.45
CA PHE A 95 1.40 0.74 22.13
C PHE A 95 0.44 1.94 22.11
N GLU A 96 0.65 2.84 21.17
CA GLU A 96 -0.26 3.94 20.86
C GLU A 96 -1.26 3.54 19.76
N TYR A 97 -2.54 3.77 20.01
CA TYR A 97 -3.57 3.58 18.99
C TYR A 97 -3.43 4.63 17.89
N TRP A 98 -3.40 4.17 16.66
CA TRP A 98 -3.52 5.01 15.49
C TRP A 98 -4.86 4.78 14.80
N LYS A 99 -5.53 5.88 14.44
CA LYS A 99 -6.75 5.86 13.65
C LYS A 99 -6.64 6.92 12.57
N SER A 100 -7.06 6.56 11.36
CA SER A 100 -7.16 7.52 10.26
C SER A 100 -8.16 8.62 10.61
N ILE A 101 -7.71 9.87 10.59
CA ILE A 101 -8.58 11.03 10.71
C ILE A 101 -9.01 11.40 9.29
N LEU A 102 -10.23 11.00 8.94
CA LEU A 102 -10.81 11.40 7.66
C LEU A 102 -11.22 12.87 7.71
N PRO A 103 -10.98 13.65 6.64
CA PRO A 103 -11.49 15.00 6.54
C PRO A 103 -13.03 14.97 6.58
N LYS A 104 -13.63 15.98 7.21
CA LYS A 104 -15.09 16.13 7.22
C LYS A 104 -15.57 16.30 5.78
N TYR A 105 -16.61 15.56 5.43
CA TYR A 105 -17.29 15.76 4.15
C TYR A 105 -17.83 17.21 4.09
N PRO A 106 -17.60 17.96 3.00
CA PRO A 106 -17.96 19.37 2.95
C PRO A 106 -19.48 19.54 2.96
N PHE A 107 -19.97 20.42 3.85
CA PHE A 107 -21.40 20.74 3.95
C PHE A 107 -21.94 21.43 2.69
N ASN A 108 -21.11 22.20 1.99
CA ASN A 108 -21.52 22.93 0.79
C ASN A 108 -21.28 22.11 -0.48
N LEU A 109 -22.28 21.30 -0.83
CA LEU A 109 -22.26 20.47 -2.04
C LEU A 109 -22.13 21.29 -3.34
N LYS A 110 -22.61 22.54 -3.34
CA LYS A 110 -22.52 23.42 -4.51
C LYS A 110 -21.07 23.79 -4.79
N ILE A 111 -20.32 24.22 -3.76
CA ILE A 111 -18.89 24.53 -3.87
C ILE A 111 -18.10 23.27 -4.25
N LEU A 112 -18.40 22.13 -3.62
CA LEU A 112 -17.75 20.86 -3.99
C LEU A 112 -17.95 20.53 -5.47
N LYS A 113 -19.18 20.65 -5.98
CA LYS A 113 -19.50 20.39 -7.39
C LYS A 113 -18.78 21.35 -8.33
N ILE A 114 -18.69 22.64 -7.97
CA ILE A 114 -17.93 23.63 -8.73
C ILE A 114 -16.44 23.25 -8.77
N ASN A 115 -15.84 22.91 -7.63
CA ASN A 115 -14.42 22.55 -7.55
C ASN A 115 -14.10 21.26 -8.32
N ILE A 116 -14.97 20.24 -8.22
CA ILE A 116 -14.85 19.01 -9.00
C ILE A 116 -14.94 19.32 -10.50
N ASN A 117 -15.89 20.14 -10.92
CA ASN A 117 -16.03 20.52 -12.32
C ASN A 117 -14.83 21.30 -12.82
N LYS A 118 -14.31 22.26 -12.03
CA LYS A 118 -13.06 22.98 -12.35
C LYS A 118 -11.89 22.02 -12.53
N MET A 119 -11.72 21.06 -11.61
CA MET A 119 -10.65 20.06 -11.69
C MET A 119 -10.82 19.17 -12.94
N LYS A 120 -12.05 18.72 -13.24
CA LYS A 120 -12.33 17.96 -14.46
C LYS A 120 -11.97 18.77 -15.71
N SER A 121 -12.46 20.00 -15.83
CA SER A 121 -12.12 20.87 -16.96
C SER A 121 -10.62 21.14 -17.06
N TYR A 122 -9.92 21.32 -15.94
CA TYR A 122 -8.47 21.47 -15.92
C TYR A 122 -7.77 20.20 -16.41
N ILE A 123 -8.21 19.02 -15.98
CA ILE A 123 -7.72 17.74 -16.49
C ILE A 123 -8.08 17.55 -17.96
N ASP A 124 -9.24 18.01 -18.42
CA ASP A 124 -9.62 17.89 -19.83
C ASP A 124 -8.76 18.79 -20.73
N ILE A 125 -8.43 20.00 -20.26
CA ILE A 125 -7.62 20.99 -21.00
C ILE A 125 -6.13 20.65 -20.96
N HIS A 126 -5.61 20.27 -19.77
CA HIS A 126 -4.18 20.12 -19.52
C HIS A 126 -3.76 18.67 -19.30
N GLY A 127 -4.69 17.79 -18.96
CA GLY A 127 -4.43 16.37 -18.89
C GLY A 127 -4.19 15.83 -20.29
N LYS A 128 -3.13 15.05 -20.43
CA LYS A 128 -2.89 14.29 -21.65
C LYS A 128 -3.83 13.08 -21.63
N SER A 129 -4.69 12.96 -22.63
CA SER A 129 -5.59 11.83 -22.76
C SER A 129 -4.79 10.54 -23.01
N GLY A 130 -4.99 9.55 -22.13
CA GLY A 130 -4.53 8.18 -22.32
C GLY A 130 -3.02 7.93 -22.20
N GLY A 131 -2.68 6.71 -21.77
CA GLY A 131 -1.32 6.18 -21.81
C GLY A 131 -0.54 6.20 -20.50
N ILE A 132 0.64 5.61 -20.57
CA ILE A 132 1.59 5.52 -19.45
C ILE A 132 2.29 6.87 -19.31
N LYS A 133 2.10 7.55 -18.18
CA LYS A 133 2.86 8.75 -17.86
C LYS A 133 4.31 8.34 -17.60
N LYS A 134 5.24 8.73 -18.48
CA LYS A 134 6.67 8.60 -18.20
C LYS A 134 6.96 9.33 -16.89
N ALA A 135 7.62 8.64 -15.96
CA ALA A 135 8.04 9.25 -14.72
C ALA A 135 8.91 10.45 -15.05
N LEU A 136 8.53 11.64 -14.57
CA LEU A 136 9.31 12.87 -14.73
C LEU A 136 10.47 12.92 -13.73
N SER A 137 10.56 11.97 -12.81
CA SER A 137 11.60 11.94 -11.79
C SER A 137 12.86 11.21 -12.26
N GLN A 138 13.97 11.56 -11.61
CA GLN A 138 15.31 11.08 -11.92
C GLN A 138 15.70 9.81 -11.17
N SER A 139 14.82 9.22 -10.35
CA SER A 139 15.17 8.03 -9.58
C SER A 139 15.31 6.79 -10.49
N LEU A 140 16.37 6.00 -10.28
CA LEU A 140 16.63 4.78 -11.05
C LEU A 140 15.45 3.81 -11.01
N ILE A 141 14.78 3.70 -9.86
CA ILE A 141 13.61 2.82 -9.67
C ILE A 141 12.45 3.29 -10.54
N GLU A 142 12.12 4.58 -10.54
CA GLU A 142 10.99 5.09 -11.33
C GLU A 142 11.28 5.00 -12.83
N LYS A 143 12.54 5.16 -13.25
CA LYS A 143 12.95 4.95 -14.63
C LYS A 143 12.77 3.49 -15.06
N GLU A 144 13.21 2.54 -14.23
CA GLU A 144 13.02 1.11 -14.51
C GLU A 144 11.55 0.70 -14.50
N MET A 145 10.75 1.23 -13.57
CA MET A 145 9.31 1.00 -13.54
C MET A 145 8.63 1.56 -14.79
N SER A 146 9.02 2.76 -15.23
CA SER A 146 8.53 3.35 -16.48
C SER A 146 8.91 2.50 -17.70
N ASN A 147 10.14 1.99 -17.76
CA ASN A 147 10.60 1.10 -18.85
C ASN A 147 9.82 -0.22 -18.87
N LEU A 148 9.63 -0.85 -17.70
CA LEU A 148 8.88 -2.09 -17.57
C LEU A 148 7.42 -1.91 -17.98
N LEU A 149 6.81 -0.80 -17.58
CA LEU A 149 5.44 -0.45 -17.89
C LEU A 149 5.28 -0.23 -19.41
N GLU A 150 6.18 0.53 -20.04
CA GLU A 150 6.20 0.74 -21.51
C GLU A 150 6.37 -0.59 -22.26
N LYS A 151 7.34 -1.42 -21.86
CA LYS A 151 7.61 -2.73 -22.50
C LYS A 151 6.40 -3.66 -22.42
N ARG A 152 5.79 -3.81 -21.24
CA ARG A 152 4.68 -4.74 -21.02
C ARG A 152 3.40 -4.27 -21.72
N THR A 153 3.18 -2.96 -21.81
CA THR A 153 2.06 -2.41 -22.58
C THR A 153 2.22 -2.63 -24.07
N ASN A 154 3.43 -2.49 -24.61
CA ASN A 154 3.69 -2.79 -26.02
C ASN A 154 3.47 -4.28 -26.35
N LEU A 155 3.86 -5.19 -25.45
CA LEU A 155 3.58 -6.62 -25.59
C LEU A 155 2.07 -6.91 -25.55
N LEU A 156 1.36 -6.34 -24.58
CA LEU A 156 -0.10 -6.45 -24.50
C LEU A 156 -0.75 -5.97 -25.80
N PHE A 157 -0.38 -4.78 -26.28
CA PHE A 157 -0.93 -4.19 -27.50
C PHE A 157 -0.65 -5.05 -28.73
N SER A 158 0.57 -5.59 -28.85
CA SER A 158 0.94 -6.50 -29.95
C SER A 158 0.09 -7.76 -29.97
N GLU A 159 -0.15 -8.39 -28.82
CA GLU A 159 -0.95 -9.61 -28.73
C GLU A 159 -2.45 -9.35 -28.92
N LEU A 160 -2.96 -8.19 -28.45
CA LEU A 160 -4.32 -7.75 -28.72
C LEU A 160 -4.56 -7.53 -30.21
N LEU A 161 -3.66 -6.82 -30.91
CA LEU A 161 -3.74 -6.60 -32.35
C LEU A 161 -3.70 -7.91 -33.15
N LYS A 162 -3.01 -8.93 -32.65
CA LYS A 162 -2.93 -10.28 -33.24
C LYS A 162 -4.08 -11.20 -32.82
N ASN A 163 -5.03 -10.69 -32.03
CA ASN A 163 -6.18 -11.42 -31.50
C ASN A 163 -5.80 -12.65 -30.63
N ARG A 164 -4.65 -12.59 -29.95
CA ARG A 164 -4.11 -13.68 -29.11
C ARG A 164 -4.47 -13.47 -27.64
N MET A 165 -5.74 -13.69 -27.29
CA MET A 165 -6.27 -13.33 -25.97
C MET A 165 -5.60 -14.02 -24.78
N SER A 166 -5.19 -15.28 -24.92
CA SER A 166 -4.48 -16.01 -23.85
C SER A 166 -3.16 -15.32 -23.46
N ASN A 167 -2.39 -14.87 -24.45
CA ASN A 167 -1.12 -14.18 -24.23
C ASN A 167 -1.34 -12.72 -23.81
N ALA A 168 -2.35 -12.07 -24.38
CA ALA A 168 -2.74 -10.71 -23.97
C ALA A 168 -3.09 -10.68 -22.47
N LEU A 169 -3.81 -11.69 -21.96
CA LEU A 169 -4.15 -11.78 -20.54
C LEU A 169 -2.89 -11.86 -19.65
N GLN A 170 -1.88 -12.64 -20.05
CA GLN A 170 -0.63 -12.74 -19.30
C GLN A 170 0.11 -11.39 -19.24
N HIS A 171 0.14 -10.66 -20.35
CA HIS A 171 0.74 -9.32 -20.38
C HIS A 171 -0.09 -8.30 -19.58
N ALA A 172 -1.41 -8.38 -19.59
CA ALA A 172 -2.28 -7.54 -18.79
C ALA A 172 -2.06 -7.75 -17.27
N VAL A 173 -1.98 -9.00 -16.81
CA VAL A 173 -1.64 -9.33 -15.42
C VAL A 173 -0.28 -8.75 -15.03
N SER A 174 0.70 -8.81 -15.94
CA SER A 174 2.03 -8.26 -15.69
C SER A 174 2.06 -6.73 -15.55
N LEU A 175 1.02 -6.01 -15.97
CA LEU A 175 0.95 -4.55 -15.79
C LEU A 175 0.45 -4.13 -14.40
N ILE A 176 -0.16 -5.06 -13.66
CA ILE A 176 -0.65 -4.81 -12.30
C ILE A 176 0.55 -4.53 -11.39
N GLY A 177 0.48 -3.45 -10.60
CA GLY A 177 1.55 -3.05 -9.69
C GLY A 177 2.65 -2.18 -10.30
N LEU A 178 2.60 -1.87 -11.61
CA LEU A 178 3.62 -1.06 -12.28
C LEU A 178 3.27 0.42 -12.44
N GLY A 179 2.01 0.81 -12.21
CA GLY A 179 1.58 2.22 -12.31
C GLY A 179 1.88 3.04 -11.05
N PRO A 180 2.20 4.34 -11.18
CA PRO A 180 2.25 5.24 -10.03
C PRO A 180 0.87 5.31 -9.36
N GLY A 181 0.76 4.87 -8.11
CA GLY A 181 -0.51 4.75 -7.38
C GLY A 181 -1.25 3.41 -7.54
N LEU A 182 -0.71 2.47 -8.33
CA LEU A 182 -1.19 1.09 -8.46
C LEU A 182 -0.25 0.07 -7.83
N THR A 183 0.87 0.52 -7.25
CA THR A 183 1.63 -0.22 -6.26
C THR A 183 0.83 -0.29 -4.94
N PRO A 184 0.97 -1.36 -4.14
CA PRO A 184 0.43 -1.42 -2.77
C PRO A 184 0.94 -0.28 -1.85
N PHE A 185 1.94 0.49 -2.30
CA PHE A 185 2.46 1.67 -1.63
C PHE A 185 1.80 2.96 -2.15
N GLN A 186 0.71 3.32 -1.49
CA GLN A 186 0.36 4.70 -1.07
C GLN A 186 -0.18 5.70 -2.12
N ILE A 187 -1.49 5.93 -2.02
CA ILE A 187 -2.11 7.22 -1.65
C ILE A 187 -1.10 8.40 -1.65
N LEU A 188 -0.84 9.03 -2.80
CA LEU A 188 -0.06 10.28 -2.84
C LEU A 188 -0.73 11.42 -3.63
N TYR A 189 -2.05 11.37 -3.85
CA TYR A 189 -2.77 12.40 -4.63
C TYR A 189 -4.01 13.00 -3.94
N ILE A 190 -4.05 13.05 -2.61
CA ILE A 190 -5.18 13.67 -1.86
C ILE A 190 -4.87 15.09 -1.35
N ASN A 191 -3.73 15.69 -1.69
CA ASN A 191 -3.42 17.06 -1.21
C ASN A 191 -4.00 18.22 -2.04
N CYS A 192 -4.71 17.98 -3.14
CA CYS A 192 -5.24 19.09 -3.98
C CYS A 192 -6.72 19.45 -3.73
N ILE A 193 -7.40 18.83 -2.76
CA ILE A 193 -8.85 19.09 -2.55
C ILE A 193 -9.09 20.07 -1.37
N GLY A 194 -8.05 20.46 -0.63
CA GLY A 194 -8.19 21.14 0.67
C GLY A 194 -7.86 22.64 0.76
N THR A 195 -7.20 23.26 -0.22
CA THR A 195 -6.70 24.65 -0.04
C THR A 195 -7.17 25.59 -1.13
N ASN A 196 -7.88 26.66 -0.70
CA ASN A 196 -7.93 27.92 -1.42
C ASN A 196 -6.50 28.47 -1.54
N LEU A 197 -5.84 28.18 -2.67
CA LEU A 197 -4.66 28.92 -3.09
C LEU A 197 -5.04 29.60 -4.40
N ASN A 198 -5.13 30.92 -4.35
CA ASN A 198 -4.99 31.76 -5.52
C ASN A 198 -3.57 31.52 -6.06
N CYS A 199 -3.48 30.83 -7.18
CA CYS A 199 -2.35 30.92 -8.11
C CYS A 199 -2.83 31.68 -9.34
#